data_AF-A0A519N5M2-F1
#
_entry.id   AF-A0A519N5M2-F1
#
_cell.length_a   1.000
_cell.length_b   1.000
_cell.length_c   1.000
_cell.angle_alpha   90.00
_cell.angle_beta   90.00
_cell.angle_gamma   90.00
#
_symmetry.space_group_name_H-M   'P 1'
#
loop_
_entity.id
_entity.type
_entity.pdbx_description
1 polymer ?
#
loop_
_entity_poly.entity_id
_entity_poly.type
_entity_poly.pdbx_seq_one_letter_code
_entity_poly.pdbx_strand_id
1 'polypeptide(L)'
;MKKYYIIIAALFSIFISCGSDDENYTVPDPDPVVPVSPVVVDLNAVPYPVLSSYKFFEGDMKNLQPAYKVIPYDLNSGLFTDYASKKRFVWMPDGAQATYTSDSDQLNFPTGAVLIKNFYYDNIQPGNTTRIIETRLMIKKTDGWIFANYVWNNAQTEATLDPNGSYTDVAFNHEGTTINTSYRIPAEFECATCHKVGQNNVSIGMKPQNLNKNFNYNGTSKNQLTKWIEEGYLKSEGVPSEIVSTVDWTDTSKPLELRVRSYLDINCAHCHAAGTHCDYTPMRLAFHETVNPVNLGICVTPLNATVEQPFIVAKRQPNKSALHQRMNTTESSEMMPMLGRTVIHAEGVQLMREWISSMDGACQ
;
A
#
# COMPACT_ATOMS: atom_id res chain seq x y z
N MET A 1 29.41 64.97 70.28
CA MET A 1 29.43 63.78 71.16
C MET A 1 28.00 63.38 71.48
N LYS A 2 27.64 62.10 71.25
CA LYS A 2 26.49 61.30 71.79
C LYS A 2 25.07 61.92 71.69
N LYS A 3 24.23 61.51 70.71
CA LYS A 3 23.21 60.41 70.75
C LYS A 3 22.43 60.29 72.08
N TYR A 4 21.10 60.46 72.11
CA TYR A 4 20.04 59.44 71.90
C TYR A 4 18.61 60.02 72.13
N TYR A 5 17.72 59.69 71.18
CA TYR A 5 16.26 59.56 71.02
C TYR A 5 15.28 59.65 72.21
N ILE A 6 14.02 60.06 71.90
CA ILE A 6 12.71 59.36 72.12
C ILE A 6 11.57 60.27 71.57
N ILE A 7 10.98 59.96 70.40
CA ILE A 7 9.62 59.40 70.15
C ILE A 7 8.46 60.18 70.78
N ILE A 8 7.66 60.89 69.95
CA ILE A 8 6.20 61.05 70.14
C ILE A 8 5.51 60.99 68.76
N ALA A 9 4.48 60.16 68.68
CA ALA A 9 3.62 59.91 67.53
C ALA A 9 2.42 60.88 67.46
N ALA A 10 1.97 61.24 66.26
CA ALA A 10 0.59 61.63 65.91
C ALA A 10 0.47 61.68 64.37
N LEU A 11 -0.09 60.65 63.73
CA LEU A 11 -1.49 60.50 63.30
C LEU A 11 -1.96 61.45 62.17
N PHE A 12 -2.23 60.81 61.03
CA PHE A 12 -3.24 61.10 60.00
C PHE A 12 -3.16 62.40 59.18
N SER A 13 -2.96 62.25 57.87
CA SER A 13 -3.97 62.63 56.86
C SER A 13 -3.62 62.07 55.48
N ILE A 14 -4.66 61.60 54.82
CA ILE A 14 -4.73 60.85 53.58
C ILE A 14 -4.53 61.78 52.38
N PHE A 15 -3.64 61.42 51.45
CA PHE A 15 -3.73 61.87 50.06
C PHE A 15 -3.74 60.65 49.14
N ILE A 16 -4.95 60.37 48.64
CA ILE A 16 -5.22 59.47 47.54
C ILE A 16 -4.60 60.10 46.29
N SER A 17 -3.52 59.50 45.78
CA SER A 17 -3.04 59.74 44.42
C SER A 17 -3.55 58.60 43.56
N CYS A 18 -4.40 58.92 42.58
CA CYS A 18 -4.89 57.99 41.57
C CYS A 18 -3.72 57.59 40.67
N GLY A 19 -3.19 56.38 40.84
CA GLY A 19 -2.55 55.63 39.77
C GLY A 19 -3.59 54.64 39.26
N SER A 20 -4.09 54.83 38.06
CA SER A 20 -4.89 53.81 37.38
C SER A 20 -3.92 52.71 36.93
N ASP A 21 -3.96 51.58 37.62
CA ASP A 21 -3.27 50.35 37.26
C ASP A 21 -3.88 49.80 35.95
N ASP A 22 -3.31 50.15 34.81
CA ASP A 22 -3.49 49.42 33.55
C ASP A 22 -2.47 48.27 33.47
N GLU A 23 -2.51 47.36 34.45
CA GLU A 23 -1.84 46.05 34.36
C GLU A 23 -2.88 44.95 34.17
N ASN A 24 -3.48 44.91 32.99
CA ASN A 24 -4.11 43.69 32.50
C ASN A 24 -4.07 43.59 30.97
N TYR A 25 -2.88 43.80 30.38
CA TYR A 25 -2.60 43.31 29.05
C TYR A 25 -2.22 41.83 29.14
N THR A 26 -3.21 40.94 29.16
CA THR A 26 -2.97 39.54 28.85
C THR A 26 -2.58 39.44 27.38
N VAL A 27 -1.30 39.22 27.11
CA VAL A 27 -0.84 38.80 25.78
C VAL A 27 -1.61 37.52 25.46
N PRO A 28 -2.42 37.47 24.37
CA PRO A 28 -3.07 36.23 23.96
C PRO A 28 -1.98 35.18 23.78
N ASP A 29 -2.14 34.02 24.43
CA ASP A 29 -1.29 32.85 24.18
C ASP A 29 -1.30 32.63 22.65
N PRO A 30 -0.14 32.59 21.96
CA PRO A 30 -0.13 32.39 20.52
C PRO A 30 -0.97 31.17 20.18
N ASP A 31 -1.93 31.34 19.27
CA ASP A 31 -2.76 30.23 18.79
C ASP A 31 -1.85 29.02 18.51
N PRO A 32 -2.20 27.82 18.99
CA PRO A 32 -1.36 26.65 18.80
C PRO A 32 -1.09 26.47 17.30
N VAL A 33 0.19 26.52 16.93
CA VAL A 33 0.62 26.35 15.53
C VAL A 33 0.21 24.95 15.10
N VAL A 34 -0.89 24.85 14.35
CA VAL A 34 -1.33 23.58 13.78
C VAL A 34 -0.31 23.20 12.70
N PRO A 35 0.40 22.08 12.84
CA PRO A 35 1.39 21.67 11.85
C PRO A 35 0.69 21.45 10.50
N VAL A 36 1.27 22.01 9.43
CA VAL A 36 0.79 21.83 8.06
C VAL A 36 1.68 20.80 7.37
N SER A 37 1.07 19.90 6.59
CA SER A 37 1.83 18.93 5.80
C SER A 37 2.76 19.66 4.82
N PRO A 38 4.06 19.33 4.75
CA PRO A 38 4.97 19.97 3.81
C PRO A 38 4.78 19.46 2.38
N VAL A 39 3.92 18.45 2.16
CA VAL A 39 3.70 17.81 0.87
C VAL A 39 3.17 18.82 -0.16
N VAL A 40 3.72 18.76 -1.37
CA VAL A 40 3.35 19.61 -2.49
C VAL A 40 2.76 18.75 -3.59
N VAL A 41 1.48 18.98 -3.91
CA VAL A 41 0.78 18.33 -5.03
C VAL A 41 -0.09 19.36 -5.74
N ASP A 42 0.46 19.97 -6.78
CA ASP A 42 -0.32 20.78 -7.74
C ASP A 42 -0.81 19.90 -8.89
N LEU A 43 -2.12 19.66 -8.94
CA LEU A 43 -2.76 18.77 -9.91
C LEU A 43 -2.59 19.21 -11.38
N ASN A 44 -2.20 20.47 -11.62
CA ASN A 44 -1.90 20.98 -12.96
C ASN A 44 -0.45 20.74 -13.38
N ALA A 45 0.44 20.48 -12.43
CA ALA A 45 1.88 20.35 -12.67
C ALA A 45 2.40 18.91 -12.51
N VAL A 46 1.69 18.05 -11.76
CA VAL A 46 2.05 16.64 -11.59
C VAL A 46 1.82 15.83 -12.89
N PRO A 47 2.65 14.80 -13.16
CA PRO A 47 3.76 14.32 -12.33
C PRO A 47 5.03 15.19 -12.42
N TYR A 48 5.69 15.43 -11.28
CA TYR A 48 6.96 16.17 -11.25
C TYR A 48 8.13 15.35 -11.80
N PRO A 49 9.20 15.98 -12.35
CA PRO A 49 10.37 15.27 -12.86
C PRO A 49 11.15 14.45 -11.81
N VAL A 50 11.19 14.90 -10.55
CA VAL A 50 11.92 14.22 -9.46
C VAL A 50 11.02 14.02 -8.24
N LEU A 51 11.24 12.92 -7.52
CA LEU A 51 10.37 12.49 -6.42
C LEU A 51 10.46 13.41 -5.20
N SER A 52 11.63 13.98 -4.91
CA SER A 52 11.79 14.92 -3.78
C SER A 52 10.92 16.18 -3.91
N SER A 53 10.49 16.56 -5.12
CA SER A 53 9.63 17.74 -5.35
C SER A 53 8.29 17.65 -4.59
N TYR A 54 7.79 16.45 -4.34
CA TYR A 54 6.55 16.24 -3.60
C TYR A 54 6.69 16.42 -2.09
N LYS A 55 7.92 16.34 -1.54
CA LYS A 55 8.21 16.39 -0.10
C LYS A 55 7.45 15.35 0.74
N PHE A 56 7.27 14.14 0.20
CA PHE A 56 6.66 13.02 0.93
C PHE A 56 7.52 12.50 2.08
N PHE A 57 8.84 12.70 2.02
CA PHE A 57 9.79 12.18 2.99
C PHE A 57 10.67 13.28 3.58
N GLU A 58 11.01 13.12 4.85
CA GLU A 58 11.90 14.00 5.61
C GLU A 58 13.34 13.46 5.66
N GLY A 59 14.31 14.36 5.71
CA GLY A 59 15.73 14.01 5.74
C GLY A 59 16.21 13.30 4.47
N ASP A 60 17.12 12.33 4.64
CA ASP A 60 17.64 11.55 3.52
C ASP A 60 16.54 10.66 2.91
N MET A 61 16.24 10.89 1.63
CA MET A 61 15.16 10.23 0.89
C MET A 61 15.15 8.69 1.03
N LYS A 62 16.31 8.04 1.00
CA LYS A 62 16.44 6.56 1.14
C LYS A 62 15.90 6.01 2.46
N ASN A 63 15.80 6.84 3.50
CA ASN A 63 15.27 6.40 4.79
C ASN A 63 13.74 6.26 4.74
N LEU A 64 13.09 6.88 3.74
CA LEU A 64 11.64 6.88 3.53
C LEU A 64 10.89 7.27 4.83
N GLN A 65 11.43 8.24 5.56
CA GLN A 65 10.80 8.76 6.77
C GLN A 65 9.62 9.65 6.35
N PRO A 66 8.37 9.25 6.63
CA PRO A 66 7.21 9.96 6.12
C PRO A 66 7.14 11.36 6.73
N ALA A 67 6.89 12.36 5.89
CA ALA A 67 6.58 13.71 6.34
C ALA A 67 5.24 13.77 7.08
N TYR A 68 5.00 14.86 7.81
CA TYR A 68 3.72 15.07 8.50
C TYR A 68 2.51 14.85 7.54
N LYS A 69 1.53 14.07 8.00
CA LYS A 69 0.34 13.57 7.27
C LYS A 69 0.59 12.55 6.14
N VAL A 70 1.83 12.11 5.91
CA VAL A 70 2.10 10.95 5.04
C VAL A 70 1.96 9.68 5.90
N ILE A 71 0.87 8.92 5.73
CA ILE A 71 0.55 7.82 6.64
C ILE A 71 1.05 6.50 6.06
N PRO A 72 1.92 5.75 6.77
CA PRO A 72 2.31 4.42 6.34
C PRO A 72 1.14 3.43 6.50
N TYR A 73 1.07 2.46 5.59
CA TYR A 73 0.12 1.36 5.68
C TYR A 73 0.70 0.09 5.03
N ASP A 74 0.06 -1.04 5.31
CA ASP A 74 0.37 -2.32 4.74
C ASP A 74 -0.92 -3.11 4.42
N LEU A 75 -0.79 -4.15 3.61
CA LEU A 75 -1.90 -5.03 3.25
C LEU A 75 -1.85 -6.32 4.06
N ASN A 76 -2.99 -6.98 4.24
CA ASN A 76 -3.05 -8.30 4.89
C ASN A 76 -2.19 -9.30 4.11
N SER A 77 -2.32 -9.31 2.79
CA SER A 77 -1.46 -10.04 1.84
C SER A 77 -0.89 -9.08 0.80
N GLY A 78 0.41 -9.18 0.48
CA GLY A 78 1.06 -8.34 -0.52
C GLY A 78 1.10 -8.96 -1.92
N LEU A 79 0.91 -8.14 -2.96
CA LEU A 79 1.19 -8.53 -4.35
C LEU A 79 2.67 -8.91 -4.50
N PHE A 80 2.93 -10.08 -5.07
CA PHE A 80 4.26 -10.56 -5.41
C PHE A 80 4.87 -9.73 -6.54
N THR A 81 6.16 -9.38 -6.43
CA THR A 81 6.89 -8.64 -7.48
C THR A 81 8.36 -8.98 -7.39
N ASP A 82 8.77 -10.13 -7.90
CA ASP A 82 10.16 -10.63 -7.86
C ASP A 82 10.80 -10.58 -6.47
N TYR A 83 10.04 -10.92 -5.43
CA TYR A 83 10.45 -10.80 -4.02
C TYR A 83 10.79 -9.38 -3.53
N ALA A 84 10.56 -8.33 -4.33
CA ALA A 84 10.74 -6.96 -3.86
C ALA A 84 9.76 -6.64 -2.72
N SER A 85 10.32 -6.20 -1.60
CA SER A 85 9.60 -5.65 -0.45
C SER A 85 8.98 -4.30 -0.81
N LYS A 86 7.93 -3.92 -0.07
CA LYS A 86 7.10 -2.75 -0.39
C LYS A 86 6.81 -1.92 0.86
N LYS A 87 7.29 -0.68 0.88
CA LYS A 87 6.83 0.35 1.83
C LYS A 87 5.75 1.18 1.17
N ARG A 88 4.59 1.33 1.81
CA ARG A 88 3.44 2.02 1.24
C ARG A 88 2.98 3.17 2.13
N PHE A 89 2.55 4.24 1.49
CA PHE A 89 2.06 5.42 2.17
C PHE A 89 0.85 5.99 1.44
N VAL A 90 -0.03 6.65 2.19
CA VAL A 90 -1.14 7.43 1.66
C VAL A 90 -0.98 8.88 2.13
N TRP A 91 -1.31 9.81 1.23
CA TRP A 91 -1.44 11.22 1.55
C TRP A 91 -2.70 11.78 0.88
N MET A 92 -3.37 12.70 1.55
CA MET A 92 -4.50 13.46 1.02
C MET A 92 -4.36 14.95 1.38
N PRO A 93 -4.88 15.85 0.53
CA PRO A 93 -4.97 17.28 0.87
C PRO A 93 -5.74 17.50 2.17
N ASP A 94 -5.47 18.63 2.82
CA ASP A 94 -6.16 18.98 4.06
C ASP A 94 -7.68 19.02 3.88
N GLY A 95 -8.41 18.48 4.86
CA GLY A 95 -9.87 18.32 4.82
C GLY A 95 -10.42 17.30 3.82
N ALA A 96 -9.59 16.68 2.96
CA ALA A 96 -10.03 15.67 2.01
C ALA A 96 -10.10 14.29 2.69
N GLN A 97 -11.19 13.54 2.41
CA GLN A 97 -11.43 12.24 3.04
C GLN A 97 -11.89 11.21 2.01
N ALA A 98 -11.40 9.98 2.14
CA ALA A 98 -11.98 8.83 1.45
C ALA A 98 -13.30 8.38 2.11
N THR A 99 -14.08 7.60 1.38
CA THR A 99 -15.32 6.99 1.88
C THR A 99 -15.31 5.49 1.72
N TYR A 100 -15.90 4.81 2.70
CA TYR A 100 -16.13 3.37 2.67
C TYR A 100 -17.38 3.08 1.80
N THR A 101 -17.29 2.05 0.95
CA THR A 101 -18.42 1.60 0.11
C THR A 101 -18.83 0.18 0.48
N SER A 102 -17.89 -0.76 0.47
CA SER A 102 -18.05 -2.13 0.93
C SER A 102 -16.69 -2.72 1.31
N ASP A 103 -16.67 -3.92 1.91
CA ASP A 103 -15.43 -4.60 2.29
C ASP A 103 -14.53 -4.90 1.08
N SER A 104 -15.15 -5.25 -0.05
CA SER A 104 -14.48 -5.75 -1.25
C SER A 104 -14.23 -4.69 -2.33
N ASP A 105 -14.87 -3.53 -2.21
CA ASP A 105 -14.63 -2.39 -3.10
C ASP A 105 -13.44 -1.57 -2.65
N GLN A 106 -12.86 -0.83 -3.59
CA GLN A 106 -11.84 0.14 -3.23
C GLN A 106 -12.46 1.25 -2.41
N LEU A 107 -11.73 1.76 -1.42
CA LEU A 107 -12.06 3.02 -0.79
C LEU A 107 -12.20 4.09 -1.89
N ASN A 108 -13.26 4.90 -1.80
CA ASN A 108 -13.47 5.96 -2.76
C ASN A 108 -12.66 7.19 -2.34
N PHE A 109 -11.50 7.35 -3.00
CA PHE A 109 -10.54 8.41 -2.71
C PHE A 109 -10.93 9.76 -3.32
N PRO A 110 -10.71 10.87 -2.60
CA PRO A 110 -10.96 12.22 -3.10
C PRO A 110 -9.90 12.65 -4.13
N THR A 111 -10.26 13.61 -4.97
CA THR A 111 -9.30 14.33 -5.83
C THR A 111 -8.17 14.91 -4.98
N GLY A 112 -6.93 14.73 -5.45
CA GLY A 112 -5.71 15.09 -4.73
C GLY A 112 -5.07 13.96 -3.93
N ALA A 113 -5.79 12.86 -3.67
CA ALA A 113 -5.21 11.72 -2.97
C ALA A 113 -4.02 11.11 -3.73
N VAL A 114 -2.98 10.74 -3.00
CA VAL A 114 -1.78 10.08 -3.53
C VAL A 114 -1.53 8.78 -2.80
N LEU A 115 -1.38 7.69 -3.56
CA LEU A 115 -0.92 6.40 -3.09
C LEU A 115 0.53 6.21 -3.52
N ILE A 116 1.41 5.96 -2.55
CA ILE A 116 2.86 5.92 -2.72
C ILE A 116 3.33 4.50 -2.43
N LYS A 117 4.07 3.87 -3.35
CA LYS A 117 4.64 2.53 -3.16
C LYS A 117 6.12 2.55 -3.50
N ASN A 118 6.97 2.18 -2.55
CA ASN A 118 8.41 2.06 -2.74
C ASN A 118 8.78 0.59 -2.80
N PHE A 119 9.41 0.17 -3.89
CA PHE A 119 9.85 -1.20 -4.13
C PHE A 119 11.34 -1.28 -3.86
N TYR A 120 11.73 -2.20 -2.99
CA TYR A 120 13.11 -2.31 -2.55
C TYR A 120 13.50 -3.76 -2.24
N TYR A 121 14.79 -4.00 -2.25
CA TYR A 121 15.39 -5.25 -1.81
C TYR A 121 16.27 -4.97 -0.60
N ASP A 122 16.14 -5.82 0.40
CA ASP A 122 17.14 -5.96 1.45
C ASP A 122 18.14 -7.06 1.04
N ASN A 123 19.26 -7.13 1.75
CA ASN A 123 20.25 -8.20 1.58
C ASN A 123 20.83 -8.30 0.15
N ILE A 124 20.98 -7.17 -0.54
CA ILE A 124 21.62 -7.10 -1.86
C ILE A 124 23.03 -7.68 -1.79
N GLN A 125 23.40 -8.47 -2.81
CA GLN A 125 24.71 -9.09 -2.93
C GLN A 125 25.58 -8.38 -3.97
N PRO A 126 26.88 -8.21 -3.70
CA PRO A 126 27.56 -8.42 -2.41
C PRO A 126 27.29 -7.27 -1.42
N GLY A 127 27.39 -7.54 -0.12
CA GLY A 127 27.45 -6.48 0.92
C GLY A 127 26.23 -6.35 1.83
N ASN A 128 25.16 -7.11 1.56
CA ASN A 128 23.97 -7.20 2.40
C ASN A 128 23.32 -5.84 2.70
N THR A 129 23.25 -4.97 1.69
CA THR A 129 22.69 -3.63 1.80
C THR A 129 21.23 -3.59 1.33
N THR A 130 20.53 -2.51 1.69
CA THR A 130 19.21 -2.19 1.14
C THR A 130 19.36 -1.31 -0.10
N ARG A 131 18.60 -1.63 -1.16
CA ARG A 131 18.49 -0.81 -2.37
C ARG A 131 17.02 -0.62 -2.73
N ILE A 132 16.58 0.63 -2.78
CA ILE A 132 15.30 1.04 -3.37
C ILE A 132 15.49 1.08 -4.88
N ILE A 133 14.55 0.46 -5.59
CA ILE A 133 14.57 0.32 -7.03
C ILE A 133 13.70 1.40 -7.68
N GLU A 134 12.43 1.48 -7.23
CA GLU A 134 11.47 2.40 -7.79
C GLU A 134 10.45 2.89 -6.75
N THR A 135 9.87 4.06 -7.02
CA THR A 135 8.68 4.56 -6.34
C THR A 135 7.56 4.74 -7.37
N ARG A 136 6.43 4.09 -7.15
CA ARG A 136 5.23 4.28 -7.96
C ARG A 136 4.22 5.14 -7.22
N LEU A 137 3.75 6.18 -7.89
CA LEU A 137 2.67 7.03 -7.44
C LEU A 137 1.41 6.73 -8.23
N MET A 138 0.28 6.67 -7.53
CA MET A 138 -1.04 6.89 -8.12
C MET A 138 -1.58 8.20 -7.58
N ILE A 139 -1.89 9.14 -8.47
CA ILE A 139 -2.39 10.47 -8.10
C ILE A 139 -3.82 10.61 -8.62
N LYS A 140 -4.77 10.91 -7.72
CA LYS A 140 -6.19 11.08 -8.08
C LYS A 140 -6.41 12.49 -8.63
N LYS A 141 -6.50 12.64 -9.95
CA LYS A 141 -6.98 13.87 -10.60
C LYS A 141 -8.51 13.87 -10.67
N THR A 142 -9.09 15.00 -11.09
CA THR A 142 -10.53 15.15 -11.31
C THR A 142 -11.08 14.08 -12.25
N ASP A 143 -10.32 13.76 -13.30
CA ASP A 143 -10.77 12.88 -14.39
C ASP A 143 -10.41 11.41 -14.15
N GLY A 144 -9.70 11.09 -13.05
CA GLY A 144 -9.28 9.73 -12.74
C GLY A 144 -7.89 9.64 -12.12
N TRP A 145 -7.42 8.40 -11.96
CA TRP A 145 -6.06 8.13 -11.49
C TRP A 145 -5.05 8.28 -12.64
N ILE A 146 -3.95 8.96 -12.38
CA ILE A 146 -2.74 8.92 -13.20
C ILE A 146 -1.66 8.10 -12.50
N PHE A 147 -0.72 7.55 -13.27
CA PHE A 147 0.41 6.78 -12.77
C PHE A 147 1.71 7.55 -13.00
N ALA A 148 2.64 7.48 -12.05
CA ALA A 148 3.97 8.03 -12.22
C ALA A 148 5.00 7.10 -11.54
N ASN A 149 5.93 6.58 -12.34
CA ASN A 149 6.97 5.68 -11.86
C ASN A 149 8.31 6.44 -11.80
N TYR A 150 8.98 6.37 -10.67
CA TYR A 150 10.24 7.04 -10.41
C TYR A 150 11.35 6.00 -10.18
N VAL A 151 12.43 6.09 -10.95
CA VAL A 151 13.58 5.19 -10.85
C VAL A 151 14.62 5.81 -9.94
N TRP A 152 15.03 5.07 -8.90
CA TRP A 152 16.04 5.55 -7.95
C TRP A 152 17.45 5.50 -8.55
N ASN A 153 18.24 6.52 -8.26
CA ASN A 153 19.64 6.53 -8.64
C ASN A 153 20.47 5.56 -7.78
N ASN A 154 21.65 5.18 -8.28
CA ASN A 154 22.55 4.25 -7.57
C ASN A 154 23.06 4.82 -6.24
N ALA A 155 23.14 6.15 -6.10
CA ALA A 155 23.54 6.82 -4.87
C ALA A 155 22.45 6.77 -3.77
N GLN A 156 21.23 6.35 -4.11
CA GLN A 156 20.07 6.31 -3.21
C GLN A 156 19.75 7.70 -2.61
N THR A 157 19.85 8.75 -3.44
CA THR A 157 19.59 10.14 -3.01
C THR A 157 18.37 10.75 -3.66
N GLU A 158 17.95 10.25 -4.82
CA GLU A 158 16.83 10.80 -5.60
C GLU A 158 16.23 9.73 -6.52
N ALA A 159 14.98 9.93 -6.91
CA ALA A 159 14.33 9.17 -7.96
C ALA A 159 13.76 10.09 -9.05
N THR A 160 13.94 9.71 -10.32
CA THR A 160 13.52 10.51 -11.49
C THR A 160 12.39 9.81 -12.23
N LEU A 161 11.41 10.57 -12.72
CA LEU A 161 10.27 10.07 -13.48
C LEU A 161 10.75 9.32 -14.74
N ASP A 162 10.27 8.10 -14.93
CA ASP A 162 10.51 7.26 -16.10
C ASP A 162 9.17 6.73 -16.68
N PRO A 163 8.67 7.32 -17.77
CA PRO A 163 7.42 6.86 -18.39
C PRO A 163 7.58 5.61 -19.27
N ASN A 164 8.80 5.34 -19.73
CA ASN A 164 9.07 4.28 -20.71
C ASN A 164 9.33 2.93 -20.05
N GLY A 165 9.59 2.95 -18.74
CA GLY A 165 10.00 1.80 -17.97
C GLY A 165 11.42 1.37 -18.31
N SER A 166 12.02 0.61 -17.41
CA SER A 166 13.40 0.15 -17.53
C SER A 166 13.58 -1.23 -16.90
N TYR A 167 14.80 -1.75 -16.99
CA TYR A 167 15.23 -2.95 -16.29
C TYR A 167 16.43 -2.61 -15.40
N THR A 168 16.53 -3.26 -14.25
CA THR A 168 17.76 -3.26 -13.47
C THR A 168 18.03 -4.66 -12.96
N ASP A 169 19.29 -5.08 -13.06
CA ASP A 169 19.69 -6.33 -12.45
C ASP A 169 19.78 -6.18 -10.93
N VAL A 170 19.33 -7.21 -10.23
CA VAL A 170 19.32 -7.32 -8.78
C VAL A 170 19.76 -8.73 -8.39
N ALA A 171 20.79 -8.81 -7.56
CA ALA A 171 21.19 -10.01 -6.86
C ALA A 171 20.91 -9.81 -5.36
N PHE A 172 20.16 -10.71 -4.74
CA PHE A 172 19.79 -10.62 -3.32
C PHE A 172 19.78 -11.98 -2.65
N ASN A 173 20.03 -12.00 -1.35
CA ASN A 173 19.91 -13.22 -0.55
C ASN A 173 18.46 -13.41 -0.11
N HIS A 174 17.86 -14.53 -0.51
CA HIS A 174 16.56 -15.01 -0.06
C HIS A 174 16.76 -16.33 0.67
N GLU A 175 16.56 -16.32 1.99
CA GLU A 175 16.63 -17.51 2.86
C GLU A 175 17.93 -18.33 2.68
N GLY A 176 19.07 -17.66 2.54
CA GLY A 176 20.37 -18.30 2.38
C GLY A 176 20.76 -18.61 0.93
N THR A 177 19.85 -18.43 -0.03
CA THR A 177 20.12 -18.61 -1.46
C THR A 177 20.23 -17.26 -2.16
N THR A 178 21.25 -17.07 -3.00
CA THR A 178 21.32 -15.87 -3.85
C THR A 178 20.44 -16.03 -5.07
N ILE A 179 19.44 -15.16 -5.21
CA ILE A 179 18.58 -15.07 -6.39
C ILE A 179 19.05 -13.90 -7.25
N ASN A 180 19.11 -14.13 -8.56
CA ASN A 180 19.36 -13.09 -9.56
C ASN A 180 18.09 -12.85 -10.37
N THR A 181 17.73 -11.59 -10.55
CA THR A 181 16.57 -11.17 -11.35
C THR A 181 16.93 -9.94 -12.18
N SER A 182 16.40 -9.86 -13.41
CA SER A 182 16.37 -8.62 -14.17
C SER A 182 15.04 -7.92 -13.89
N TYR A 183 15.03 -7.13 -12.82
CA TYR A 183 13.81 -6.51 -12.31
C TYR A 183 13.21 -5.56 -13.34
N ARG A 184 11.95 -5.81 -13.73
CA ARG A 184 11.20 -4.95 -14.66
C ARG A 184 10.51 -3.82 -13.90
N ILE A 185 10.93 -2.59 -14.17
CA ILE A 185 10.20 -1.37 -13.83
C ILE A 185 9.20 -1.10 -14.97
N PRO A 186 7.89 -1.24 -14.76
CA PRO A 186 6.92 -1.16 -15.85
C PRO A 186 6.83 0.25 -16.43
N ALA A 187 6.59 0.30 -17.73
CA ALA A 187 6.19 1.52 -18.43
C ALA A 187 4.79 1.96 -17.98
N GLU A 188 4.46 3.22 -18.23
CA GLU A 188 3.14 3.77 -17.86
C GLU A 188 1.99 2.97 -18.49
N PHE A 189 2.12 2.57 -19.76
CA PHE A 189 1.08 1.80 -20.46
C PHE A 189 0.90 0.38 -19.88
N GLU A 190 1.97 -0.24 -19.36
CA GLU A 190 1.89 -1.57 -18.73
C GLU A 190 1.16 -1.50 -17.38
N CYS A 191 1.22 -0.35 -16.70
CA CYS A 191 0.47 -0.12 -15.48
C CYS A 191 -1.04 -0.20 -15.75
N ALA A 192 -1.50 0.38 -16.86
CA ALA A 192 -2.91 0.38 -17.28
C ALA A 192 -3.44 -1.02 -17.64
N THR A 193 -2.57 -2.00 -17.95
CA THR A 193 -2.99 -3.40 -18.14
C THR A 193 -3.58 -3.97 -16.86
N CYS A 194 -2.96 -3.71 -15.71
CA CYS A 194 -3.39 -4.24 -14.41
C CYS A 194 -4.32 -3.29 -13.66
N HIS A 195 -4.17 -1.98 -13.84
CA HIS A 195 -4.87 -0.94 -13.08
C HIS A 195 -6.10 -0.40 -13.81
N LYS A 196 -6.90 -1.26 -14.46
CA LYS A 196 -8.04 -0.81 -15.27
C LYS A 196 -9.26 -1.70 -15.12
N VAL A 197 -10.42 -1.07 -14.97
CA VAL A 197 -11.74 -1.71 -15.12
C VAL A 197 -12.52 -0.93 -16.18
N GLY A 198 -12.86 -1.58 -17.29
CA GLY A 198 -13.44 -0.93 -18.45
C GLY A 198 -12.49 0.12 -19.04
N GLN A 199 -12.83 1.40 -18.89
CA GLN A 199 -11.99 2.54 -19.30
C GLN A 199 -11.36 3.30 -18.13
N ASN A 200 -11.68 2.91 -16.89
CA ASN A 200 -11.28 3.66 -15.70
C ASN A 200 -10.03 3.07 -15.06
N ASN A 201 -9.06 3.92 -14.77
CA ASN A 201 -7.92 3.55 -13.95
C ASN A 201 -8.35 3.34 -12.50
N VAL A 202 -7.87 2.28 -11.85
CA VAL A 202 -8.23 1.92 -10.48
C VAL A 202 -7.02 1.47 -9.66
N SER A 203 -7.06 1.63 -8.34
CA SER A 203 -6.00 1.17 -7.45
C SER A 203 -6.07 -0.35 -7.24
N ILE A 204 -4.93 -0.97 -6.91
CA ILE A 204 -4.88 -2.38 -6.52
C ILE A 204 -4.57 -2.45 -5.02
N GLY A 205 -5.38 -3.23 -4.31
CA GLY A 205 -5.21 -3.54 -2.89
C GLY A 205 -5.88 -2.58 -1.91
N MET A 206 -6.38 -1.41 -2.35
CA MET A 206 -6.96 -0.38 -1.48
C MET A 206 -8.41 -0.64 -1.06
N LYS A 207 -8.70 -1.89 -0.72
CA LYS A 207 -10.00 -2.37 -0.26
C LYS A 207 -10.00 -2.49 1.27
N PRO A 208 -11.08 -2.17 1.97
CA PRO A 208 -11.15 -2.35 3.43
C PRO A 208 -10.77 -3.77 3.88
N GLN A 209 -11.20 -4.81 3.16
CA GLN A 209 -10.85 -6.21 3.44
C GLN A 209 -9.33 -6.48 3.49
N ASN A 210 -8.53 -5.67 2.78
CA ASN A 210 -7.07 -5.81 2.69
C ASN A 210 -6.32 -4.88 3.65
N LEU A 211 -7.01 -3.90 4.24
CA LEU A 211 -6.45 -2.89 5.15
C LEU A 211 -6.82 -3.15 6.61
N ASN A 212 -7.85 -3.97 6.86
CA ASN A 212 -8.34 -4.30 8.18
C ASN A 212 -7.37 -5.24 8.94
N LYS A 213 -6.26 -4.65 9.39
CA LYS A 213 -5.26 -5.24 10.29
C LYS A 213 -4.71 -4.16 11.21
N ASN A 214 -4.08 -4.60 12.29
CA ASN A 214 -3.30 -3.70 13.14
C ASN A 214 -1.95 -3.39 12.47
N PHE A 215 -1.52 -2.14 12.56
CA PHE A 215 -0.23 -1.64 12.13
C PHE A 215 0.46 -0.90 13.27
N ASN A 216 1.78 -0.99 13.34
CA ASN A 216 2.57 -0.33 14.38
C ASN A 216 2.95 1.09 13.94
N TYR A 217 2.32 2.09 14.55
CA TYR A 217 2.63 3.50 14.37
C TYR A 217 3.54 3.99 15.51
N ASN A 218 4.85 3.89 15.31
CA ASN A 218 5.88 4.36 16.26
C ASN A 218 5.67 3.86 17.71
N GLY A 219 5.44 2.56 17.87
CA GLY A 219 5.24 1.92 19.17
C GLY A 219 3.77 1.75 19.56
N THR A 220 2.84 2.38 18.85
CA THR A 220 1.40 2.20 19.08
C THR A 220 0.79 1.31 18.00
N SER A 221 0.32 0.13 18.39
CA SER A 221 -0.44 -0.76 17.50
C SER A 221 -1.88 -0.26 17.36
N LYS A 222 -2.34 -0.02 16.13
CA LYS A 222 -3.71 0.43 15.84
C LYS A 222 -4.21 -0.15 14.53
N ASN A 223 -5.52 -0.40 14.44
CA ASN A 223 -6.16 -0.74 13.18
C ASN A 223 -5.98 0.40 12.16
N GLN A 224 -5.58 0.07 10.93
CA GLN A 224 -5.24 1.07 9.92
C GLN A 224 -6.44 1.94 9.52
N LEU A 225 -7.64 1.37 9.40
CA LEU A 225 -8.84 2.12 9.05
C LEU A 225 -9.24 3.08 10.18
N THR A 226 -9.14 2.62 11.44
CA THR A 226 -9.32 3.50 12.60
C THR A 226 -8.30 4.64 12.61
N LYS A 227 -7.03 4.34 12.32
CA LYS A 227 -5.99 5.38 12.22
C LYS A 227 -6.33 6.40 11.13
N TRP A 228 -6.84 5.96 9.98
CA TRP A 228 -7.22 6.87 8.89
C TRP A 228 -8.43 7.73 9.26
N ILE A 229 -9.39 7.20 10.03
CA ILE A 229 -10.51 8.00 10.57
C ILE A 229 -9.99 9.10 11.50
N GLU A 230 -9.12 8.75 12.45
CA GLU A 230 -8.54 9.72 13.40
C GLU A 230 -7.71 10.81 12.72
N GLU A 231 -7.02 10.47 11.63
CA GLU A 231 -6.24 11.43 10.85
C GLU A 231 -7.09 12.28 9.89
N GLY A 232 -8.40 12.01 9.82
CA GLY A 232 -9.34 12.67 8.93
C GLY A 232 -9.32 12.15 7.49
N TYR A 233 -8.59 11.08 7.19
CA TYR A 233 -8.42 10.52 5.83
C TYR A 233 -9.52 9.56 5.41
N LEU A 234 -10.34 9.07 6.33
CA LEU A 234 -11.49 8.22 6.07
C LEU A 234 -12.69 8.74 6.86
N LYS A 235 -13.84 8.90 6.20
CA LYS A 235 -15.09 9.16 6.91
C LYS A 235 -15.46 7.98 7.80
N SER A 236 -15.86 8.26 9.05
CA SER A 236 -16.33 7.23 9.95
C SER A 236 -17.72 6.73 9.56
N GLU A 237 -18.53 7.59 8.93
CA GLU A 237 -19.87 7.21 8.48
C GLU A 237 -19.78 6.09 7.43
N GLY A 238 -20.52 5.00 7.68
CA GLY A 238 -20.60 3.85 6.78
C GLY A 238 -19.52 2.79 7.01
N VAL A 239 -18.50 3.04 7.84
CA VAL A 239 -17.54 1.99 8.23
C VAL A 239 -18.20 1.07 9.27
N PRO A 240 -18.40 -0.23 8.97
CA PRO A 240 -19.02 -1.16 9.90
C PRO A 240 -18.08 -1.52 11.05
N SER A 241 -18.63 -2.05 12.15
CA SER A 241 -17.82 -2.58 13.26
C SER A 241 -17.05 -3.85 12.90
N GLU A 242 -17.55 -4.61 11.93
CA GLU A 242 -16.97 -5.86 11.45
C GLU A 242 -16.77 -5.78 9.93
N ILE A 243 -15.58 -6.14 9.46
CA ILE A 243 -15.18 -6.13 8.05
C ILE A 243 -14.74 -7.54 7.68
N VAL A 244 -15.37 -8.14 6.67
CA VAL A 244 -14.93 -9.41 6.10
C VAL A 244 -13.58 -9.20 5.43
N SER A 245 -12.53 -9.77 6.03
CA SER A 245 -11.15 -9.43 5.68
C SER A 245 -10.41 -10.60 5.04
N THR A 246 -9.47 -10.28 4.15
CA THR A 246 -8.44 -11.24 3.74
C THR A 246 -7.50 -11.51 4.92
N VAL A 247 -6.69 -12.55 4.84
CA VAL A 247 -5.66 -12.85 5.85
C VAL A 247 -4.27 -12.69 5.27
N ASP A 248 -3.26 -12.68 6.13
CA ASP A 248 -1.90 -12.96 5.71
C ASP A 248 -1.84 -14.40 5.19
N TRP A 249 -1.58 -14.55 3.89
CA TRP A 249 -1.50 -15.86 3.26
C TRP A 249 -0.33 -16.70 3.79
N THR A 250 0.65 -16.11 4.48
CA THR A 250 1.77 -16.82 5.11
C THR A 250 1.45 -17.32 6.52
N ASP A 251 0.40 -16.81 7.16
CA ASP A 251 0.00 -17.21 8.52
C ASP A 251 -0.64 -18.61 8.51
N THR A 252 0.16 -19.63 8.86
CA THR A 252 -0.25 -21.04 8.89
C THR A 252 -1.26 -21.37 10.00
N SER A 253 -1.53 -20.44 10.92
CA SER A 253 -2.63 -20.60 11.89
C SER A 253 -4.01 -20.41 11.25
N LYS A 254 -4.08 -19.82 10.05
CA LYS A 254 -5.32 -19.62 9.30
C LYS A 254 -5.65 -20.82 8.41
N PRO A 255 -6.96 -21.10 8.16
CA PRO A 255 -7.36 -22.17 7.26
C PRO A 255 -6.73 -22.05 5.87
N LEU A 256 -6.30 -23.18 5.30
CA LEU A 256 -5.62 -23.23 4.00
C LEU A 256 -6.41 -22.54 2.88
N GLU A 257 -7.70 -22.81 2.77
CA GLU A 257 -8.55 -22.20 1.73
C GLU A 257 -8.66 -20.67 1.89
N LEU A 258 -8.71 -20.18 3.13
CA LEU A 258 -8.75 -18.74 3.41
C LEU A 258 -7.46 -18.04 2.97
N ARG A 259 -6.30 -18.68 3.21
CA ARG A 259 -4.98 -18.22 2.77
C ARG A 259 -4.89 -18.21 1.24
N VAL A 260 -5.36 -19.26 0.56
CA VAL A 260 -5.42 -19.35 -0.91
C VAL A 260 -6.27 -18.24 -1.51
N ARG A 261 -7.49 -18.05 -1.00
CA ARG A 261 -8.39 -17.01 -1.52
C ARG A 261 -7.81 -15.61 -1.30
N SER A 262 -7.13 -15.37 -0.17
CA SER A 262 -6.43 -14.11 0.10
C SER A 262 -5.25 -13.88 -0.85
N TYR A 263 -4.48 -14.93 -1.12
CA TYR A 263 -3.37 -14.91 -2.07
C TYR A 263 -3.85 -14.60 -3.49
N LEU A 264 -4.91 -15.27 -3.95
CA LEU A 264 -5.47 -15.09 -5.29
C LEU A 264 -6.14 -13.71 -5.45
N ASP A 265 -6.78 -13.15 -4.41
CA ASP A 265 -7.37 -11.80 -4.48
C ASP A 265 -6.29 -10.76 -4.82
N ILE A 266 -5.22 -10.70 -4.03
CA ILE A 266 -4.22 -9.65 -4.23
C ILE A 266 -3.35 -9.89 -5.47
N ASN A 267 -3.02 -11.15 -5.79
CA ASN A 267 -2.11 -11.48 -6.89
C ASN A 267 -2.78 -11.64 -8.25
N CYS A 268 -4.10 -11.90 -8.31
CA CYS A 268 -4.76 -12.31 -9.56
C CYS A 268 -6.09 -11.59 -9.85
N ALA A 269 -6.88 -11.21 -8.83
CA ALA A 269 -8.23 -10.70 -9.05
C ALA A 269 -8.31 -9.38 -9.85
N HIS A 270 -7.26 -8.55 -9.78
CA HIS A 270 -7.20 -7.31 -10.56
C HIS A 270 -7.18 -7.56 -12.07
N CYS A 271 -6.79 -8.76 -12.52
CA CYS A 271 -6.87 -9.20 -13.92
C CYS A 271 -8.01 -10.20 -14.17
N HIS A 272 -8.40 -10.99 -13.18
CA HIS A 272 -9.45 -12.02 -13.30
C HIS A 272 -10.72 -11.59 -12.56
N ALA A 273 -11.36 -10.55 -13.08
CA ALA A 273 -12.64 -10.01 -12.61
C ALA A 273 -13.42 -9.43 -13.80
N ALA A 274 -14.71 -9.13 -13.60
CA ALA A 274 -15.53 -8.51 -14.64
C ALA A 274 -14.93 -7.16 -15.11
N GLY A 275 -14.84 -6.96 -16.43
CA GLY A 275 -14.34 -5.74 -17.04
C GLY A 275 -12.83 -5.51 -16.94
N THR A 276 -12.03 -6.50 -16.53
CA THR A 276 -10.55 -6.40 -16.45
C THR A 276 -9.85 -7.20 -17.55
N HIS A 277 -8.52 -7.16 -17.59
CA HIS A 277 -7.72 -7.68 -18.72
C HIS A 277 -8.00 -9.15 -19.08
N CYS A 278 -8.20 -10.02 -18.10
CA CYS A 278 -8.45 -11.45 -18.29
C CYS A 278 -9.92 -11.84 -18.10
N ASP A 279 -10.87 -10.91 -18.22
CA ASP A 279 -12.32 -11.16 -18.09
C ASP A 279 -12.86 -12.21 -19.09
N TYR A 280 -12.17 -12.39 -20.22
CA TYR A 280 -12.45 -13.43 -21.22
C TYR A 280 -12.25 -14.85 -20.70
N THR A 281 -11.53 -15.03 -19.59
CA THR A 281 -11.35 -16.32 -18.91
C THR A 281 -12.49 -16.56 -17.92
N PRO A 282 -12.79 -17.82 -17.53
CA PRO A 282 -13.90 -18.10 -16.61
C PRO A 282 -13.61 -17.79 -15.14
N MET A 283 -12.37 -17.45 -14.76
CA MET A 283 -12.00 -17.24 -13.35
C MET A 283 -12.45 -15.87 -12.84
N ARG A 284 -12.99 -15.82 -11.61
CA ARG A 284 -13.36 -14.58 -10.90
C ARG A 284 -12.73 -14.61 -9.51
N LEU A 285 -11.54 -14.04 -9.39
CA LEU A 285 -10.64 -14.31 -8.27
C LEU A 285 -10.74 -13.32 -7.12
N ALA A 286 -11.69 -12.37 -7.17
CA ALA A 286 -11.93 -11.47 -6.05
C ALA A 286 -12.33 -12.26 -4.80
N PHE A 287 -11.86 -11.83 -3.64
CA PHE A 287 -12.02 -12.57 -2.40
C PHE A 287 -13.48 -12.96 -2.09
N HIS A 288 -14.42 -12.03 -2.30
CA HIS A 288 -15.85 -12.26 -2.09
C HIS A 288 -16.49 -13.18 -3.14
N GLU A 289 -15.93 -13.29 -4.35
CA GLU A 289 -16.45 -14.15 -5.43
C GLU A 289 -15.94 -15.58 -5.35
N THR A 290 -14.77 -15.80 -4.73
CA THR A 290 -14.12 -17.11 -4.61
C THR A 290 -14.76 -18.04 -3.58
N VAL A 291 -15.88 -17.64 -2.96
CA VAL A 291 -16.77 -18.59 -2.27
C VAL A 291 -17.38 -19.62 -3.24
N ASN A 292 -17.48 -19.26 -4.53
CA ASN A 292 -17.93 -20.17 -5.56
C ASN A 292 -16.72 -20.95 -6.13
N PRO A 293 -16.69 -22.30 -6.04
CA PRO A 293 -15.58 -23.11 -6.53
C PRO A 293 -15.34 -22.99 -8.05
N VAL A 294 -16.38 -22.66 -8.83
CA VAL A 294 -16.25 -22.44 -10.28
C VAL A 294 -15.40 -21.20 -10.56
N ASN A 295 -15.56 -20.15 -9.76
CA ASN A 295 -14.79 -18.91 -9.90
C ASN A 295 -13.28 -19.12 -9.61
N LEU A 296 -12.96 -20.08 -8.75
CA LEU A 296 -11.60 -20.57 -8.49
C LEU A 296 -11.06 -21.50 -9.60
N GLY A 297 -11.88 -21.84 -10.61
CA GLY A 297 -11.51 -22.72 -11.71
C GLY A 297 -11.50 -24.21 -11.35
N ILE A 298 -12.09 -24.61 -10.21
CA ILE A 298 -12.13 -26.01 -9.78
C ILE A 298 -12.97 -26.82 -10.75
N CYS A 299 -12.32 -27.79 -11.42
CA CYS A 299 -12.91 -28.63 -12.46
C CYS A 299 -13.50 -27.84 -13.65
N VAL A 300 -12.99 -26.64 -13.91
CA VAL A 300 -13.37 -25.83 -15.06
C VAL A 300 -12.35 -26.03 -16.18
N THR A 301 -12.82 -26.33 -17.38
CA THR A 301 -11.97 -26.46 -18.57
C THR A 301 -11.46 -25.08 -19.02
N PRO A 302 -10.14 -24.86 -19.17
CA PRO A 302 -9.61 -23.61 -19.70
C PRO A 302 -9.85 -23.50 -21.21
N LEU A 303 -9.79 -22.28 -21.75
CA LEU A 303 -9.93 -22.04 -23.20
C LEU A 303 -8.87 -22.79 -24.03
N ASN A 304 -7.63 -22.89 -23.50
CA ASN A 304 -6.51 -23.57 -24.14
C ASN A 304 -6.20 -24.89 -23.43
N ALA A 305 -7.22 -25.71 -23.18
CA ALA A 305 -7.04 -27.01 -22.53
C ALA A 305 -6.10 -27.91 -23.35
N THR A 306 -5.21 -28.61 -22.66
CA THR A 306 -4.34 -29.63 -23.23
C THR A 306 -4.62 -30.98 -22.55
N VAL A 307 -4.07 -32.07 -23.11
CA VAL A 307 -4.12 -33.38 -22.45
C VAL A 307 -3.44 -33.34 -21.07
N GLU A 308 -2.36 -32.56 -20.95
CA GLU A 308 -1.60 -32.42 -19.71
C GLU A 308 -2.28 -31.46 -18.72
N GLN A 309 -2.99 -30.43 -19.20
CA GLN A 309 -3.73 -29.47 -18.39
C GLN A 309 -5.21 -29.39 -18.83
N PRO A 310 -6.03 -30.42 -18.52
CA PRO A 310 -7.43 -30.46 -18.94
C PRO A 310 -8.34 -29.51 -18.13
N PHE A 311 -7.90 -29.07 -16.95
CA PHE A 311 -8.66 -28.17 -16.07
C PHE A 311 -7.78 -27.01 -15.57
N ILE A 312 -8.42 -25.89 -15.24
CA ILE A 312 -7.77 -24.76 -14.56
C ILE A 312 -7.22 -25.23 -13.22
N VAL A 313 -8.09 -25.85 -12.41
CA VAL A 313 -7.73 -26.57 -11.19
C VAL A 313 -8.30 -27.99 -11.26
N ALA A 314 -7.42 -28.98 -11.41
CA ALA A 314 -7.74 -30.40 -11.38
C ALA A 314 -7.55 -30.92 -9.95
N LYS A 315 -8.66 -31.28 -9.28
CA LYS A 315 -8.65 -31.81 -7.90
C LYS A 315 -7.61 -32.94 -7.74
N ARG A 316 -6.82 -32.86 -6.67
CA ARG A 316 -5.73 -33.80 -6.31
C ARG A 316 -4.58 -33.91 -7.30
N GLN A 317 -4.62 -33.17 -8.41
CA GLN A 317 -3.65 -33.28 -9.50
C GLN A 317 -3.05 -31.90 -9.81
N PRO A 318 -2.16 -31.37 -8.94
CA PRO A 318 -1.48 -30.09 -9.20
C PRO A 318 -0.76 -30.06 -10.55
N ASN A 319 -0.14 -31.18 -10.94
CA ASN A 319 0.58 -31.28 -12.21
C ASN A 319 -0.34 -31.25 -13.44
N LYS A 320 -1.65 -31.54 -13.26
CA LYS A 320 -2.68 -31.41 -14.32
C LYS A 320 -3.52 -30.14 -14.23
N SER A 321 -3.13 -29.21 -13.36
CA SER A 321 -3.83 -27.95 -13.15
C SER A 321 -3.12 -26.83 -13.89
N ALA A 322 -3.80 -26.19 -14.85
CA ALA A 322 -3.24 -25.08 -15.60
C ALA A 322 -2.79 -23.93 -14.68
N LEU A 323 -3.56 -23.62 -13.63
CA LEU A 323 -3.21 -22.56 -12.66
C LEU A 323 -1.84 -22.81 -12.02
N HIS A 324 -1.61 -24.02 -11.51
CA HIS A 324 -0.36 -24.38 -10.86
C HIS A 324 0.82 -24.39 -11.84
N GLN A 325 0.64 -24.95 -13.05
CA GLN A 325 1.69 -24.96 -14.07
C GLN A 325 2.10 -23.54 -14.49
N ARG A 326 1.13 -22.66 -14.76
CA ARG A 326 1.40 -21.28 -15.21
C ARG A 326 2.07 -20.45 -14.11
N MET A 327 1.75 -20.71 -12.84
CA MET A 327 2.47 -20.09 -11.72
C MET A 327 3.90 -20.60 -11.57
N ASN A 328 4.20 -21.82 -12.03
CA ASN A 328 5.49 -22.50 -11.85
C ASN A 328 6.39 -22.49 -13.10
N THR A 329 6.27 -21.47 -13.95
CA THR A 329 7.13 -21.26 -15.12
C THR A 329 7.48 -19.78 -15.31
N THR A 330 8.65 -19.50 -15.86
CA THR A 330 9.06 -18.15 -16.30
C THR A 330 8.94 -17.96 -17.80
N GLU A 331 8.43 -18.96 -18.53
CA GLU A 331 8.25 -18.83 -19.98
C GLU A 331 7.16 -17.81 -20.29
N SER A 332 7.51 -16.76 -21.03
CA SER A 332 6.67 -15.58 -21.21
C SER A 332 5.31 -15.86 -21.87
N SER A 333 5.20 -16.89 -22.74
CA SER A 333 3.93 -17.30 -23.33
C SER A 333 2.99 -18.02 -22.35
N GLU A 334 3.53 -18.59 -21.26
CA GLU A 334 2.80 -19.47 -20.36
C GLU A 334 2.61 -18.87 -18.96
N MET A 335 3.59 -18.11 -18.48
CA MET A 335 3.67 -17.69 -17.09
C MET A 335 2.49 -16.85 -16.63
N MET A 336 2.11 -17.04 -15.36
CA MET A 336 1.14 -16.19 -14.67
C MET A 336 1.65 -15.80 -13.28
N PRO A 337 1.48 -14.52 -12.87
CA PRO A 337 1.05 -13.39 -13.69
C PRO A 337 2.00 -13.10 -14.87
N MET A 338 1.45 -12.58 -15.98
CA MET A 338 2.24 -12.25 -17.20
C MET A 338 3.13 -11.01 -17.04
N LEU A 339 2.83 -10.18 -16.03
CA LEU A 339 3.53 -8.92 -15.76
C LEU A 339 3.90 -8.85 -14.29
N GLY A 340 4.96 -8.10 -13.99
CA GLY A 340 5.40 -7.85 -12.61
C GLY A 340 6.17 -9.00 -11.98
N ARG A 341 6.57 -10.01 -12.76
CA ARG A 341 7.54 -11.02 -12.32
C ARG A 341 8.44 -11.52 -13.45
N THR A 342 9.62 -11.97 -13.06
CA THR A 342 10.65 -12.65 -13.84
C THR A 342 11.16 -13.92 -13.13
N VAL A 343 10.83 -14.10 -11.84
CA VAL A 343 11.12 -15.32 -11.09
C VAL A 343 9.85 -16.01 -10.60
N ILE A 344 9.95 -17.29 -10.28
CA ILE A 344 8.85 -18.06 -9.69
C ILE A 344 8.72 -17.68 -8.21
N HIS A 345 7.49 -17.39 -7.78
CA HIS A 345 7.16 -17.28 -6.36
C HIS A 345 6.98 -18.69 -5.78
N ALA A 346 8.05 -19.28 -5.26
CA ALA A 346 8.09 -20.69 -4.86
C ALA A 346 7.03 -21.02 -3.79
N GLU A 347 6.89 -20.14 -2.80
CA GLU A 347 5.97 -20.28 -1.67
C GLU A 347 4.51 -20.16 -2.13
N GLY A 348 4.21 -19.28 -3.09
CA GLY A 348 2.89 -19.17 -3.71
C GLY A 348 2.53 -20.40 -4.55
N VAL A 349 3.50 -20.98 -5.29
CA VAL A 349 3.31 -22.24 -6.02
C VAL A 349 3.05 -23.38 -5.05
N GLN A 350 3.82 -23.46 -3.97
CA GLN A 350 3.65 -24.48 -2.94
C GLN A 350 2.27 -24.38 -2.26
N LEU A 351 1.79 -23.18 -1.93
CA LEU A 351 0.45 -22.96 -1.41
C LEU A 351 -0.64 -23.52 -2.35
N MET A 352 -0.52 -23.27 -3.66
CA MET A 352 -1.47 -23.83 -4.63
C MET A 352 -1.35 -25.35 -4.73
N ARG A 353 -0.13 -25.90 -4.69
CA ARG A 353 0.08 -27.36 -4.70
C ARG A 353 -0.61 -28.01 -3.52
N GLU A 354 -0.43 -27.48 -2.32
CA GLU A 354 -1.04 -28.00 -1.09
C GLU A 354 -2.56 -27.98 -1.18
N TRP A 355 -3.13 -26.84 -1.57
CA TRP A 355 -4.57 -26.67 -1.71
C TRP A 355 -5.19 -27.58 -2.76
N ILE A 356 -4.57 -27.71 -3.94
CA ILE A 356 -5.09 -28.61 -4.98
C ILE A 356 -5.00 -30.07 -4.52
N SER A 357 -3.92 -30.43 -3.82
CA SER A 357 -3.70 -31.78 -3.31
C SER A 357 -4.68 -32.16 -2.19
N SER A 358 -5.15 -31.19 -1.40
CA SER A 358 -6.06 -31.42 -0.27
C SER A 358 -7.53 -31.61 -0.67
N MET A 359 -7.90 -31.42 -1.93
CA MET A 359 -9.28 -31.55 -2.39
C MET A 359 -9.73 -33.01 -2.49
N ASP A 360 -11.01 -33.27 -2.23
CA ASP A 360 -11.60 -34.60 -2.41
C ASP A 360 -12.23 -34.80 -3.79
N GLY A 361 -12.19 -36.05 -4.27
CA GLY A 361 -12.76 -36.49 -5.53
C GLY A 361 -11.90 -36.17 -6.76
N ALA A 362 -12.39 -36.59 -7.93
CA ALA A 362 -11.80 -36.25 -9.23
C ALA A 362 -12.71 -35.25 -9.96
N CYS A 363 -12.13 -34.44 -10.84
CA CYS A 363 -12.92 -33.72 -11.84
C CYS A 363 -13.47 -34.72 -12.85
N GLN A 364 -14.74 -34.53 -13.23
CA GLN A 364 -15.45 -35.38 -14.20
C GLN A 364 -15.42 -34.75 -15.59
#